data_AF-D9UTA9-F1
#
_entry.id   AF-D9UTA9-F1
#
_cell.length_a   1.000
_cell.length_b   1.000
_cell.length_c   1.000
_cell.angle_alpha   90.00
_cell.angle_beta   90.00
_cell.angle_gamma   90.00
#
_symmetry.space_group_name_H-M   'P 1'
#
loop_
_entity.id
_entity.type
_entity.pdbx_description
1 polymer ?
#
loop_
_entity_poly.entity_id
_entity_poly.type
_entity_poly.pdbx_seq_one_letter_code
_entity_poly.pdbx_strand_id
1 'polypeptide(L)' 'MKTKPRELPAPRHLTAEQQRGAACVWCGAALRPGIDDVDLGARAATAAGPAWFPRSCCSCYGVEDR' A
#
# COMPACT_ATOMS: atom_id res chain seq x y z
N MET A 1 17.13 13.10 -1.54
CA MET A 1 15.90 13.51 -2.26
C MET A 1 14.72 13.08 -1.40
N LYS A 2 13.82 13.99 -1.03
CA LYS A 2 12.65 13.66 -0.21
C LYS A 2 11.51 13.31 -1.16
N THR A 3 11.32 12.02 -1.42
CA THR A 3 10.18 11.50 -2.19
C THR A 3 8.88 11.97 -1.51
N LYS A 4 8.00 12.66 -2.23
CA LYS A 4 6.67 12.98 -1.69
C LYS A 4 5.88 11.67 -1.57
N PRO A 5 5.40 11.28 -0.38
CA PRO A 5 4.61 10.07 -0.28
C PRO A 5 3.31 10.26 -1.05
N ARG A 6 3.10 9.45 -2.09
CA ARG A 6 1.83 9.36 -2.81
C ARG A 6 0.75 9.01 -1.79
N GLU A 7 -0.34 9.79 -1.75
CA GLU A 7 -1.41 9.55 -0.78
C GLU A 7 -1.95 8.12 -0.93
N LEU A 8 -2.27 7.51 0.22
CA LEU A 8 -2.83 6.17 0.23
C LEU A 8 -4.32 6.23 -0.13
N PRO A 9 -4.79 5.31 -0.99
CA PRO A 9 -6.21 5.17 -1.25
C PRO A 9 -6.99 4.90 0.04
N ALA A 10 -8.24 5.37 0.08
CA ALA A 10 -9.13 5.06 1.19
C ALA A 10 -9.37 3.54 1.28
N PRO A 11 -9.30 2.92 2.48
CA PRO A 11 -9.43 1.46 2.65
C PRO A 11 -10.72 0.88 2.06
N ARG A 12 -11.80 1.66 2.10
CA ARG A 12 -13.11 1.29 1.51
C ARG A 12 -13.09 1.07 0.00
N HIS A 13 -12.07 1.56 -0.71
CA HIS A 13 -11.89 1.37 -2.14
C HIS A 13 -10.87 0.26 -2.46
N LEU A 14 -10.33 -0.40 -1.42
CA LEU A 14 -9.33 -1.45 -1.56
C LEU A 14 -9.97 -2.82 -1.43
N THR A 15 -9.47 -3.74 -2.23
CA THR A 15 -9.75 -5.17 -2.08
C THR A 15 -9.21 -5.71 -0.76
N ALA A 16 -9.70 -6.86 -0.32
CA ALA A 16 -9.21 -7.51 0.89
C ALA A 16 -7.71 -7.83 0.77
N GLU A 17 -7.24 -8.22 -0.42
CA GLU A 17 -5.83 -8.46 -0.73
C GLU A 17 -4.98 -7.21 -0.55
N GLN A 18 -5.45 -6.05 -1.00
CA GLN A 18 -4.73 -4.78 -0.83
C GLN A 18 -4.70 -4.34 0.64
N GLN A 19 -5.79 -4.51 1.38
CA GLN A 19 -5.87 -4.13 2.80
C GLN A 19 -4.92 -4.96 3.68
N ARG A 20 -4.81 -6.26 3.43
CA ARG A 20 -3.85 -7.15 4.13
C ARG A 20 -2.42 -7.07 3.57
N GLY A 21 -2.21 -6.23 2.56
CA GLY A 21 -0.92 -6.05 1.90
C GLY A 21 -0.53 -7.13 0.89
N ALA A 22 -1.35 -8.15 0.63
CA ALA A 22 -1.06 -9.19 -0.38
C ALA A 22 -1.02 -8.67 -1.82
N ALA A 23 -1.55 -7.48 -2.07
CA ALA A 23 -1.50 -6.79 -3.35
C ALA A 23 -1.06 -5.33 -3.18
N CYS A 24 -0.47 -4.77 -4.23
CA CYS A 24 -0.06 -3.37 -4.24
C CYS A 24 -1.26 -2.46 -4.01
N VAL A 25 -1.14 -1.59 -3.01
CA VAL A 25 -2.18 -0.65 -2.62
C VAL A 25 -2.64 0.27 -3.77
N TRP A 26 -1.77 0.54 -4.75
CA TRP A 26 -2.10 1.41 -5.89
C TRP A 26 -2.53 0.66 -7.14
N CYS A 27 -1.76 -0.33 -7.61
CA CYS A 27 -2.06 -1.02 -8.88
C CYS A 27 -2.75 -2.37 -8.74
N GLY A 28 -2.90 -2.90 -7.52
CA GLY A 28 -3.56 -4.19 -7.27
C GLY A 28 -2.74 -5.42 -7.68
N ALA A 29 -1.51 -5.24 -8.20
CA ALA A 29 -0.63 -6.36 -8.54
C ALA A 29 -0.34 -7.22 -7.30
N ALA A 30 -0.38 -8.54 -7.44
CA ALA A 30 -0.04 -9.46 -6.37
C ALA A 30 1.42 -9.25 -5.93
N LEU A 31 1.64 -9.19 -4.62
CA LEU A 31 2.95 -9.00 -4.01
C LEU A 31 3.42 -10.28 -3.34
N ARG A 32 4.73 -10.51 -3.36
CA ARG A 32 5.39 -11.55 -2.55
C ARG A 32 6.01 -10.87 -1.32
N PRO A 33 5.36 -10.94 -0.14
CA PRO A 33 5.88 -10.32 1.07
C PRO A 33 7.32 -10.72 1.37
N GLY A 34 8.17 -9.72 1.61
CA GLY A 34 9.59 -9.85 1.88
C GLY A 34 10.48 -9.97 0.63
N ILE A 35 9.93 -9.89 -0.58
CA ILE A 35 10.69 -10.05 -1.83
C ILE A 35 10.59 -8.82 -2.73
N ASP A 36 9.38 -8.47 -3.17
CA ASP A 36 9.13 -7.44 -4.20
C ASP A 36 8.11 -6.38 -3.75
N ASP A 37 8.06 -6.15 -2.45
CA ASP A 37 7.17 -5.20 -1.82
C ASP A 37 7.91 -4.16 -0.97
N VAL A 38 7.24 -3.02 -0.79
CA VAL A 38 7.60 -1.97 0.14
C VAL A 38 6.49 -1.89 1.18
N ASP A 39 6.85 -2.15 2.43
CA ASP A 39 5.96 -1.96 3.59
C ASP A 39 5.76 -0.46 3.84
N LEU A 40 4.50 -0.02 3.85
CA LEU A 40 4.12 1.38 4.08
C LEU A 40 3.63 1.63 5.51
N GLY A 41 3.82 0.63 6.38
CA GLY A 41 3.51 0.64 7.80
C GLY A 41 2.04 0.34 8.08
N ALA A 42 1.77 -0.16 9.29
CA ALA A 42 0.42 -0.40 9.76
C ALA A 42 -0.37 0.92 9.87
N ARG A 43 -1.64 0.90 9.45
CA ARG A 43 -2.54 2.05 9.49
C ARG A 43 -3.91 1.66 10.04
N ALA A 44 -4.56 2.59 10.73
CA ALA A 44 -5.94 2.40 11.15
C ALA A 44 -6.88 2.63 9.96
N ALA A 45 -7.84 1.72 9.71
CA ALA A 45 -8.83 1.91 8.65
C ALA A 45 -9.84 3.02 9.02
N THR A 46 -10.20 3.09 10.31
CA THR A 46 -10.94 4.18 10.95
C THR A 46 -10.41 4.32 12.39
N ALA A 47 -10.85 5.35 13.13
CA ALA A 47 -10.42 5.57 14.52
C ALA A 47 -10.71 4.38 15.46
N ALA A 48 -11.69 3.53 15.14
CA ALA A 48 -12.04 2.32 15.89
C ALA A 48 -11.98 1.03 15.03
N GLY A 49 -11.48 1.15 13.80
CA GLY A 49 -11.49 0.07 12.82
C GLY A 49 -10.25 -0.80 12.92
N PRO A 50 -10.30 -2.02 12.35
CA PRO A 50 -9.12 -2.89 12.29
C PRO A 50 -7.96 -2.19 11.57
N ALA A 51 -6.75 -2.46 12.05
CA ALA A 51 -5.56 -2.02 11.35
C ALA A 51 -5.43 -2.76 10.01
N TRP A 52 -4.92 -2.06 9.01
CA TRP A 52 -4.58 -2.59 7.71
C TRP A 52 -3.10 -2.31 7.41
N PHE A 53 -2.52 -3.12 6.54
CA PHE A 53 -1.07 -3.16 6.32
C PHE A 53 -0.78 -2.88 4.84
N PRO A 54 -0.87 -1.60 4.41
CA PRO A 54 -0.61 -1.22 3.04
C PRO A 54 0.80 -1.62 2.60
N ARG A 55 0.89 -2.32 1.47
CA ARG A 55 2.15 -2.63 0.79
C ARG A 55 2.10 -2.15 -0.65
N SER A 56 3.25 -1.84 -1.24
CA SER A 56 3.34 -1.43 -2.64
C SER A 56 4.42 -2.19 -3.39
N CYS A 57 4.30 -2.33 -4.72
CA CYS A 57 5.41 -2.83 -5.51
C CYS A 57 6.48 -1.74 -5.68
N CYS A 58 7.73 -2.16 -5.91
CA CYS A 58 8.85 -1.24 -6.13
C CYS A 58 8.58 -0.24 -7.27
N SER A 59 7.86 -0.66 -8.32
CA SER A 59 7.49 0.21 -9.43
C SER A 59 6.56 1.35 -8.97
N CYS A 60 5.49 1.04 -8.23
CA CYS A 60 4.54 2.07 -7.76
C CYS A 60 5.13 2.95 -6.65
N TYR A 61 6.08 2.43 -5.88
CA TYR A 61 6.79 3.21 -4.86
C TYR A 61 7.82 4.17 -5.49
N GLY A 62 8.47 3.76 -6.59
CA GLY A 62 9.52 4.51 -7.27
C GLY A 62 9.05 5.43 -8.42
N VAL A 63 7.80 5.33 -8.88
CA VAL A 63 7.21 6.30 -9.80
C VAL A 63 6.83 7.57 -9.04
N GLU A 64 7.80 8.47 -8.89
CA GLU A 64 7.48 9.90 -8.79
C GLU A 64 6.99 10.34 -10.18
N ASP A 65 5.83 11.01 -10.20
CA ASP A 65 5.22 11.65 -11.36
C ASP A 65 6.30 12.40 -12.16
N ARG A 66 6.46 12.03 -13.43
CA ARG A 66 7.53 12.54 -14.31
C ARG A 66 7.10 13.83 -14.99
#